data_AF-A0A7H0F2Y1-F1
#
_entry.id   AF-A0A7H0F2Y1-F1
#
_cell.length_a   1.000
_cell.length_b   1.000
_cell.length_c   1.000
_cell.angle_alpha   90.00
_cell.angle_beta   90.00
_cell.angle_gamma   90.00
#
_symmetry.space_group_name_H-M   'P 1'
#
loop_
_entity.id
_entity.type
_entity.pdbx_description
1 polymer ?
#
loop_
_entity_poly.entity_id
_entity_poly.type
_entity_poly.pdbx_seq_one_letter_code
_entity_poly.pdbx_strand_id
1 'polypeptide(L)'
;MEKVLRVINDVITSPPIPHEPYKQSLKNWAMYCLRERGFIVVYAQKGDFAVQLKGGEKLYFKVTTSAVEPEENLNWIIWDNLSQKASFIPQDLPT
;
A
#
# COMPACT_ATOMS: atom_id res chain seq x y z
N MET A 1 -13.90 -3.10 8.16
CA MET A 1 -12.58 -2.58 7.72
C MET A 1 -11.53 -3.68 7.66
N GLU A 2 -11.42 -4.52 8.69
CA GLU A 2 -10.44 -5.62 8.80
C GLU A 2 -10.31 -6.51 7.55
N LYS A 3 -11.44 -6.96 6.97
CA LYS A 3 -11.43 -7.77 5.73
C LYS A 3 -10.75 -7.06 4.54
N VAL A 4 -10.92 -5.74 4.42
CA VAL A 4 -10.29 -4.94 3.35
C VAL A 4 -8.79 -4.86 3.58
N LEU A 5 -8.36 -4.53 4.80
CA LEU A 5 -6.95 -4.45 5.16
C LEU A 5 -6.23 -5.79 4.97
N ARG A 6 -6.90 -6.90 5.30
CA ARG A 6 -6.37 -8.25 5.03
C ARG A 6 -6.17 -8.51 3.54
N VAL A 7 -7.15 -8.18 2.69
CA VAL A 7 -7.01 -8.35 1.23
C VAL A 7 -5.88 -7.47 0.68
N ILE A 8 -5.70 -6.27 1.22
CA ILE A 8 -4.58 -5.38 0.85
C ILE A 8 -3.25 -6.01 1.27
N ASN A 9 -3.13 -6.50 2.50
CA ASN A 9 -1.95 -7.21 2.98
C ASN A 9 -1.59 -8.38 2.06
N ASP A 10 -2.57 -9.22 1.72
CA ASP A 10 -2.36 -10.41 0.88
C ASP A 10 -1.82 -10.03 -0.50
N VAL A 11 -2.37 -8.97 -1.12
CA VAL A 11 -1.91 -8.47 -2.42
C VAL A 11 -0.50 -7.89 -2.36
N ILE A 12 -0.16 -7.15 -1.32
CA ILE A 12 1.16 -6.52 -1.21
C ILE A 12 2.23 -7.57 -0.91
N THR A 13 1.94 -8.53 -0.03
CA THR A 13 2.89 -9.58 0.37
C THR A 13 2.97 -10.74 -0.64
N SER A 14 1.94 -10.94 -1.46
CA SER A 14 1.89 -11.91 -2.57
C SER A 14 1.44 -11.22 -3.87
N PRO A 15 2.30 -10.36 -4.46
CA PRO A 15 1.90 -9.51 -5.56
C PRO A 15 1.77 -10.29 -6.88
N PRO A 16 0.91 -9.83 -7.80
CA PRO A 16 0.76 -10.45 -9.13
C PRO A 16 2.02 -10.33 -9.98
N ILE A 17 2.87 -9.32 -9.72
CA ILE A 17 4.18 -9.13 -10.33
C ILE A 17 5.20 -8.69 -9.27
N PRO A 18 6.48 -9.08 -9.38
CA PRO A 18 7.52 -8.59 -8.48
C PRO A 18 7.71 -7.07 -8.64
N HIS A 19 8.15 -6.40 -7.56
CA HIS A 19 8.61 -5.01 -7.67
C HIS A 19 10.02 -5.00 -8.27
N GLU A 20 10.16 -4.26 -9.36
CA GLU A 20 11.45 -4.06 -10.03
C GLU A 20 11.78 -2.56 -10.06
N PRO A 21 12.63 -2.05 -9.15
CA PRO A 21 12.89 -0.61 -9.00
C PRO A 21 13.36 0.10 -10.28
N TYR A 22 14.07 -0.61 -11.16
CA TYR A 22 14.57 -0.07 -12.44
C TYR A 22 13.48 0.09 -13.50
N LYS A 23 12.36 -0.63 -13.38
CA LYS A 23 11.25 -0.60 -14.32
C LYS A 23 10.09 0.26 -13.82
N GLN A 24 9.83 0.26 -12.51
CA GLN A 24 8.74 1.03 -11.91
C GLN A 24 9.05 1.52 -10.50
N SER A 25 8.55 2.71 -10.18
CA SER A 25 8.57 3.21 -8.80
C SER A 25 7.71 2.32 -7.89
N LEU A 26 8.08 2.25 -6.60
CA LEU A 26 7.32 1.49 -5.60
C LEU A 26 5.85 1.92 -5.53
N LYS A 27 5.60 3.24 -5.66
CA LYS A 27 4.26 3.81 -5.74
C LYS A 27 3.46 3.24 -6.91
N ASN A 28 4.01 3.30 -8.12
CA ASN A 28 3.30 2.83 -9.31
C ASN A 28 3.05 1.32 -9.26
N TRP A 29 4.02 0.55 -8.75
CA TRP A 29 3.86 -0.88 -8.51
C TRP A 29 2.74 -1.20 -7.51
N ALA A 30 2.71 -0.51 -6.36
CA ALA A 30 1.69 -0.72 -5.34
C ALA A 30 0.29 -0.37 -5.87
N MET A 31 0.16 0.76 -6.56
CA MET A 31 -1.09 1.17 -7.21
C MET A 31 -1.55 0.15 -8.24
N TYR A 32 -0.64 -0.42 -9.04
CA TYR A 32 -0.94 -1.48 -10.00
C TYR A 32 -1.48 -2.73 -9.30
N CYS A 33 -0.75 -3.27 -8.31
CA CYS A 33 -1.15 -4.48 -7.60
C CYS A 33 -2.56 -4.36 -7.00
N LEU A 34 -2.87 -3.21 -6.41
CA LEU A 34 -4.19 -2.94 -5.84
C LEU A 34 -5.28 -2.81 -6.91
N ARG A 35 -4.99 -2.17 -8.06
CA ARG A 35 -5.93 -2.07 -9.18
C ARG A 35 -6.24 -3.43 -9.79
N GLU A 36 -5.23 -4.27 -9.99
CA GLU A 36 -5.40 -5.65 -10.47
C GLU A 36 -6.29 -6.46 -9.54
N ARG A 37 -6.25 -6.19 -8.22
CA ARG A 37 -7.17 -6.82 -7.26
C ARG A 37 -8.62 -6.30 -7.33
N GLY A 38 -8.85 -5.19 -8.03
CA GLY A 38 -10.15 -4.54 -8.19
C GLY A 38 -10.38 -3.34 -7.28
N PHE A 39 -9.34 -2.80 -6.62
CA PHE A 39 -9.48 -1.57 -5.82
C PHE A 39 -9.49 -0.32 -6.72
N ILE A 40 -10.30 0.66 -6.32
CA ILE A 40 -10.29 1.99 -6.93
C ILE A 40 -9.15 2.79 -6.28
N VAL A 41 -8.07 3.00 -7.04
CA VAL A 41 -6.86 3.69 -6.55
C VAL A 41 -6.74 5.08 -7.18
N VAL A 42 -6.71 6.10 -6.34
CA VAL A 42 -6.70 7.53 -6.72
C VAL A 42 -5.47 8.23 -6.16
N TYR A 43 -5.05 9.32 -6.80
CA TYR A 43 -4.04 10.22 -6.23
C TYR A 43 -4.61 10.97 -5.02
N ALA A 44 -3.75 11.29 -4.06
CA ALA A 44 -4.11 11.97 -2.81
C ALA A 44 -3.06 13.01 -2.42
N GLN A 45 -3.46 13.99 -1.61
CA GLN A 45 -2.53 14.96 -1.00
C GLN A 45 -2.02 14.51 0.37
N LYS A 46 -2.80 13.70 1.10
CA LYS A 46 -2.49 13.22 2.47
C LYS A 46 -1.53 12.02 2.50
N GLY A 47 -1.09 11.54 1.34
CA GLY A 47 -0.21 10.39 1.16
C GLY A 47 0.20 10.27 -0.30
N ASP A 48 0.90 9.21 -0.66
CA ASP A 48 1.29 8.95 -2.05
C ASP A 48 0.06 8.67 -2.93
N PHE A 49 -0.89 7.91 -2.41
CA PHE A 49 -2.16 7.58 -3.06
C PHE A 49 -3.22 7.22 -2.02
N ALA A 50 -4.44 6.96 -2.47
CA ALA A 50 -5.51 6.42 -1.65
C ALA A 50 -6.30 5.31 -2.36
N VAL A 51 -6.82 4.38 -1.57
CA VAL A 51 -7.85 3.42 -2.00
C VAL A 51 -9.21 3.98 -1.60
N GLN A 52 -10.10 4.14 -2.57
CA GLN A 52 -11.48 4.56 -2.33
C GLN A 52 -12.36 3.34 -2.05
N LEU A 53 -13.01 3.35 -0.89
CA LEU A 53 -13.95 2.31 -0.48
C LEU A 53 -15.36 2.60 -0.98
N LYS A 54 -16.18 1.54 -1.02
CA LYS A 54 -17.62 1.66 -1.27
C LYS A 54 -18.24 2.43 -0.10
N GLY A 55 -18.65 3.67 -0.33
CA GLY A 55 -19.11 4.60 0.72
C GLY A 55 -18.37 5.94 0.73
N GLY A 56 -17.32 6.11 -0.09
CA GLY A 56 -16.61 7.39 -0.24
C GLY A 56 -15.46 7.59 0.76
N GLU A 57 -15.34 6.71 1.76
CA GLU A 57 -14.18 6.64 2.64
C GLU A 57 -12.89 6.33 1.85
N LYS A 58 -11.78 6.90 2.30
CA LYS A 58 -10.46 6.73 1.68
C LYS A 58 -9.46 6.21 2.70
N LEU A 59 -8.78 5.14 2.33
CA LEU A 59 -7.58 4.67 3.02
C LEU A 59 -6.37 5.32 2.33
N TYR A 60 -5.61 6.12 3.07
CA TYR A 60 -4.43 6.80 2.55
C TYR A 60 -3.18 5.96 2.75
N PHE A 61 -2.32 5.95 1.74
CA PHE A 61 -1.11 5.12 1.70
C PHE A 61 0.14 5.97 1.50
N LYS A 62 1.21 5.59 2.20
CA LYS A 62 2.59 5.98 1.87
C LYS A 62 3.39 4.76 1.50
N VAL A 63 4.41 4.96 0.65
CA VAL A 63 5.36 3.93 0.28
C VAL A 63 6.77 4.34 0.67
N THR A 64 7.58 3.38 1.10
CA THR A 64 8.99 3.65 1.43
C THR A 64 9.87 2.44 1.14
N THR A 65 11.10 2.70 0.74
CA THR A 65 12.17 1.70 0.66
C THR A 65 13.13 1.77 1.86
N SER A 66 12.87 2.69 2.79
CA SER A 66 13.73 3.01 3.92
C SER A 66 13.11 2.51 5.22
N ALA A 67 13.95 2.14 6.18
CA ALA A 67 13.57 1.74 7.54
C ALA A 67 13.11 2.93 8.41
N VAL A 68 12.34 3.85 7.83
CA VAL A 68 11.78 5.00 8.56
C VAL A 68 10.59 4.50 9.38
N GLU A 69 10.49 4.97 10.62
CA GLU A 69 9.33 4.70 11.46
C GLU A 69 8.06 5.24 10.78
N PRO A 70 7.05 4.38 10.53
CA PRO A 70 5.83 4.79 9.86
C PRO A 70 5.04 5.80 10.71
N GLU A 71 4.56 6.88 10.09
CA GLU A 71 3.62 7.80 10.74
C GLU A 71 2.32 7.05 11.11
N GLU A 72 1.85 7.22 12.36
CA GLU A 72 0.74 6.45 12.96
C GLU A 72 -0.61 6.59 12.22
N ASN A 73 -0.81 7.68 11.46
CA ASN A 73 -2.09 8.02 10.84
C ASN A 73 -2.24 7.59 9.37
N LEU A 74 -1.33 6.76 8.85
CA LEU A 74 -1.31 6.34 7.45
C LEU A 74 -1.06 4.85 7.32
N ASN A 75 -1.53 4.27 6.21
CA ASN A 75 -1.22 2.90 5.86
C ASN A 75 0.11 2.88 5.09
N TRP A 76 1.02 1.99 5.43
CA TRP A 76 2.36 1.96 4.86
C TRP A 76 2.61 0.68 4.07
N ILE A 77 3.21 0.86 2.90
CA ILE A 77 3.78 -0.24 2.12
C ILE A 77 5.28 -0.04 2.10
N ILE A 78 6.00 -0.98 2.71
CA ILE A 78 7.45 -0.92 2.84
C ILE A 78 8.05 -1.95 1.89
N TRP A 79 9.02 -1.53 1.10
CA TRP A 79 9.82 -2.43 0.29
C TRP A 79 11.21 -2.59 0.90
N ASP A 80 11.55 -3.80 1.30
CA ASP A 80 12.89 -4.12 1.76
C ASP A 80 13.75 -4.55 0.57
N ASN A 81 14.76 -3.74 0.24
CA ASN A 81 15.69 -4.01 -0.84
C ASN A 81 16.60 -5.22 -0.57
N LEU A 82 16.85 -5.57 0.69
CA LEU A 82 17.72 -6.71 1.04
C LEU A 82 16.99 -8.03 0.85
N SER A 83 15.77 -8.13 1.38
CA SER A 83 14.96 -9.36 1.23
C SER A 83 14.14 -9.41 -0.06
N GLN A 84 14.09 -8.30 -0.82
CA GLN A 84 13.24 -8.12 -2.00
C GLN A 84 11.77 -8.46 -1.73
N LYS A 85 11.27 -8.01 -0.58
CA LYS A 85 9.90 -8.26 -0.14
C LYS A 85 9.21 -6.96 0.23
N ALA A 86 7.91 -6.94 -0.06
CA ALA A 86 7.03 -5.91 0.44
C ALA A 86 6.35 -6.35 1.73
N SER A 87 6.16 -5.40 2.64
CA SER A 87 5.32 -5.55 3.82
C SER A 87 4.26 -4.46 3.86
N PHE A 88 3.17 -4.73 4.56
CA PHE A 88 2.07 -3.82 4.77
C PHE A 88 1.88 -3.57 6.26
N ILE A 89 1.85 -2.29 6.64
CA ILE A 89 1.56 -1.85 8.01
C ILE A 89 0.27 -1.02 7.93
N PRO A 90 -0.87 -1.51 8.43
CA PRO A 90 -2.08 -0.71 8.49
C PRO A 90 -1.91 0.44 9.48
N GLN A 91 -2.63 1.54 9.26
CA GLN A 91 -2.77 2.57 10.30
C GLN A 91 -3.40 1.94 11.55
N ASP A 92 -2.93 2.31 12.74
CA ASP A 92 -3.62 1.90 13.97
C ASP A 92 -4.98 2.59 14.01
N LEU A 93 -6.04 1.80 13.84
CA LEU A 93 -7.40 2.27 14.11
C LEU A 93 -7.57 2.22 15.64
N PRO A 94 -7.83 3.35 16.32
CA PRO A 94 -8.19 3.28 17.73
C PRO A 94 -9.44 2.39 17.88
N THR A 95 -9.27 1.30 18.64
CA THR A 95 -10.31 0.33 19.00
C THR A 95 -11.48 0.95 19.74
#